data_AF-A0A7Y6PK34-F1
#
_entry.id   AF-A0A7Y6PK34-F1
#
_cell.length_a   1.000
_cell.length_b   1.000
_cell.length_c   1.000
_cell.angle_alpha   90.00
_cell.angle_beta   90.00
_cell.angle_gamma   90.00
#
_symmetry.space_group_name_H-M   'P 1'
#
loop_
_entity.id
_entity.type
_entity.pdbx_description
1 polymer ?
#
loop_
_entity_poly.entity_id
_entity_poly.type
_entity_poly.pdbx_seq_one_letter_code
_entity_poly.pdbx_strand_id
1 'polypeptide(L)'
;MTTFVLWTLVKLLALVVFINRYVAGVLIRILRGKKWDEARDDYEPTVTVVIPMFNEGAAIKETLQSLLETDYPSDKFQIVVVDDCSTDDSYELAREMARGSGGRLKVIRNRVNLGKRRSINRAVRAADSEIIVSVDSDVVVDSDAIRQLTRRFTDPRIAAVGGWVDVRNKHENWLTRMQTIKYWYGYFFLKNLEWGFRRIM
;
A
#
# COMPACT_ATOMS: atom_id res chain seq x y z
N MET A 1 -49.81 -12.00 5.06
CA MET A 1 -48.95 -12.99 4.35
C MET A 1 -47.78 -12.31 3.64
N THR A 2 -47.99 -11.17 2.97
CA THR A 2 -46.96 -10.40 2.24
C THR A 2 -45.79 -9.91 3.11
N THR A 3 -46.05 -9.40 4.31
CA THR A 3 -45.01 -8.90 5.22
C THR A 3 -44.08 -10.02 5.71
N PHE A 4 -44.63 -11.19 6.04
CA PHE A 4 -43.85 -12.36 6.48
C PHE A 4 -42.93 -12.90 5.38
N VAL A 5 -43.45 -13.00 4.15
CA VAL A 5 -42.67 -13.41 2.98
C VAL A 5 -41.53 -12.41 2.71
N LEU A 6 -41.82 -11.10 2.75
CA LEU A 6 -40.82 -10.05 2.57
C LEU A 6 -39.68 -10.16 3.59
N TRP A 7 -40.00 -10.27 4.89
CA TRP A 7 -38.97 -10.41 5.93
C TRP A 7 -38.15 -11.69 5.80
N THR A 8 -38.76 -12.77 5.32
CA THR A 8 -38.07 -14.03 5.05
C THR A 8 -37.07 -13.86 3.91
N LEU A 9 -37.46 -13.21 2.82
CA LEU A 9 -36.57 -12.90 1.70
C LEU A 9 -35.41 -11.99 2.11
N VAL A 10 -35.66 -10.97 2.93
CA VAL A 10 -34.61 -10.08 3.45
C VAL A 10 -33.60 -10.86 4.30
N LYS A 11 -34.07 -11.75 5.19
CA LYS A 11 -33.18 -12.59 6.00
C LYS A 11 -32.36 -13.56 5.14
N LEU A 12 -32.97 -14.16 4.11
CA LEU A 12 -32.27 -15.05 3.17
C LEU A 12 -31.21 -14.29 2.38
N LEU A 13 -31.53 -13.08 1.89
CA LEU A 13 -30.55 -12.24 1.21
C LEU A 13 -29.38 -11.89 2.14
N ALA A 14 -29.66 -11.47 3.37
CA ALA A 14 -28.63 -11.18 4.36
C ALA A 14 -27.76 -12.41 4.66
N LEU A 15 -28.37 -13.60 4.78
CA LEU A 15 -27.66 -14.86 4.98
C LEU A 15 -26.77 -15.21 3.78
N VAL A 16 -27.26 -15.05 2.55
CA VAL A 16 -26.49 -15.31 1.33
C VAL A 16 -25.29 -14.37 1.24
N VAL A 17 -25.50 -13.07 1.49
CA VAL A 17 -24.42 -12.08 1.54
C VAL A 17 -23.40 -12.46 2.62
N PHE A 18 -23.85 -12.87 3.80
CA PHE A 18 -22.98 -13.28 4.90
C PHE A 18 -22.18 -14.55 4.56
N ILE A 19 -22.84 -15.60 4.07
CA ILE A 19 -22.16 -16.85 3.68
C ILE A 19 -21.15 -16.59 2.58
N ASN A 20 -21.52 -15.83 1.54
CA ASN A 20 -20.62 -15.46 0.46
C ASN A 20 -19.40 -14.70 0.96
N ARG A 21 -19.62 -13.70 1.83
CA ARG A 21 -18.58 -12.81 2.36
C ARG A 21 -17.64 -13.47 3.36
N TYR A 22 -18.16 -14.32 4.24
CA TYR A 22 -17.43 -14.81 5.42
C TYR A 22 -17.14 -16.31 5.44
N VAL A 23 -17.89 -17.13 4.69
CA VAL A 23 -17.77 -18.61 4.76
C VAL A 23 -17.24 -19.19 3.46
N ALA A 24 -17.81 -18.79 2.32
CA ALA A 24 -17.49 -19.37 1.03
C ALA A 24 -16.01 -19.21 0.65
N GLY A 25 -15.43 -18.03 0.87
CA GLY A 25 -14.01 -17.82 0.59
C GLY A 25 -13.08 -18.69 1.45
N VAL A 26 -13.42 -18.88 2.74
CA VAL A 26 -12.61 -19.68 3.67
C VAL A 26 -12.69 -21.15 3.29
N LEU A 27 -13.88 -21.63 2.94
CA LEU A 27 -14.07 -22.99 2.44
C LEU A 27 -13.32 -23.22 1.13
N ILE A 28 -13.39 -22.29 0.17
CA ILE A 28 -12.62 -22.34 -1.08
C ILE A 28 -11.12 -22.38 -0.78
N ARG A 29 -10.64 -21.59 0.19
CA ARG A 29 -9.23 -21.59 0.61
C ARG A 29 -8.80 -22.98 1.12
N ILE A 30 -9.58 -23.58 2.01
CA ILE A 30 -9.28 -24.92 2.57
C ILE A 30 -9.31 -25.97 1.45
N LEU A 31 -10.37 -25.99 0.64
CA LEU A 31 -10.57 -27.00 -0.40
C LEU A 31 -9.53 -26.91 -1.53
N ARG A 32 -9.01 -25.72 -1.83
CA ARG A 32 -8.04 -25.54 -2.93
C ARG A 32 -6.62 -25.98 -2.57
N GLY A 33 -6.28 -26.12 -1.29
CA GLY A 33 -4.99 -26.67 -0.83
C GLY A 33 -3.73 -26.02 -1.45
N LYS A 34 -3.85 -24.81 -2.02
CA LYS A 34 -2.77 -24.16 -2.75
C LYS A 34 -1.68 -23.72 -1.79
N LYS A 35 -0.42 -23.84 -2.21
CA LYS A 35 0.72 -23.16 -1.58
C LYS A 35 0.75 -21.75 -2.17
N TRP A 36 0.40 -20.75 -1.36
CA TRP A 36 0.26 -19.36 -1.80
C TRP A 36 1.54 -18.55 -1.61
N ASP A 37 2.61 -19.21 -1.15
CA ASP A 37 3.84 -18.58 -0.70
C ASP A 37 4.94 -18.58 -1.76
N GLU A 38 4.60 -18.85 -3.03
CA GLU A 38 5.57 -18.71 -4.12
C GLU A 38 6.22 -17.32 -4.06
N ALA A 39 7.54 -17.33 -4.07
CA ALA A 39 8.38 -16.16 -3.99
C ALA A 39 9.63 -16.39 -4.82
N ARG A 40 10.15 -15.31 -5.41
CA ARG A 40 11.45 -15.28 -6.07
C ARG A 40 12.37 -14.43 -5.22
N ASP A 41 13.02 -15.07 -4.25
CA ASP A 41 13.90 -14.37 -3.30
C ASP A 41 15.14 -13.75 -3.99
N ASP A 42 15.45 -14.19 -5.22
CA ASP A 42 16.52 -13.67 -6.09
C ASP A 42 16.08 -12.53 -7.02
N TYR A 43 14.79 -12.16 -7.02
CA TYR A 43 14.25 -11.14 -7.91
C TYR A 43 14.35 -9.73 -7.31
N GLU A 44 15.41 -9.03 -7.68
CA GLU A 44 15.71 -7.65 -7.27
C GLU A 44 15.74 -6.70 -8.47
N PRO A 45 14.58 -6.32 -9.05
CA PRO A 45 14.51 -5.31 -10.11
C PRO A 45 14.88 -3.92 -9.58
N THR A 46 15.08 -2.97 -10.48
CA THR A 46 15.12 -1.55 -10.10
C THR A 46 13.75 -1.10 -9.56
N VAL A 47 13.75 -0.32 -8.49
CA VAL A 47 12.56 0.16 -7.81
C VAL A 47 12.63 1.66 -7.57
N THR A 48 11.55 2.37 -7.92
CA THR A 48 11.34 3.75 -7.47
C THR A 48 10.10 3.84 -6.60
N VAL A 49 10.28 4.33 -5.37
CA VAL A 49 9.17 4.72 -4.49
C VAL A 49 8.72 6.12 -4.83
N VAL A 50 7.42 6.29 -5.13
CA VAL A 50 6.81 7.58 -5.45
C VAL A 50 5.92 8.04 -4.31
N ILE A 51 6.13 9.28 -3.87
CA ILE A 51 5.46 9.86 -2.70
C ILE A 51 4.86 11.20 -3.06
N PRO A 52 3.52 11.34 -3.13
CA PRO A 52 2.87 12.63 -3.14
C PRO A 52 2.91 13.23 -1.72
N MET A 53 3.18 14.53 -1.59
CA MET A 53 3.26 15.20 -0.30
C MET A 53 2.49 16.53 -0.33
N PHE A 54 1.70 16.82 0.69
CA PHE A 54 1.06 18.12 0.89
C PHE A 54 0.77 18.37 2.38
N ASN A 55 1.48 19.33 2.98
CA ASN A 55 1.32 19.74 4.38
C ASN A 55 1.43 18.58 5.41
N GLU A 56 2.57 17.90 5.42
CA GLU A 56 2.85 16.71 6.25
C GLU A 56 3.72 17.00 7.48
N GLY A 57 4.40 18.15 7.51
CA GLY A 57 5.29 18.57 8.58
C GLY A 57 6.33 17.51 8.93
N ALA A 58 6.40 17.10 10.20
CA ALA A 58 7.39 16.13 10.67
C ALA A 58 7.18 14.70 10.11
N ALA A 59 5.97 14.33 9.71
CA ALA A 59 5.65 12.96 9.30
C ALA A 59 6.45 12.52 8.06
N ILE A 60 6.73 13.43 7.12
CA ILE A 60 7.55 13.10 5.94
C ILE A 60 8.97 12.67 6.31
N LYS A 61 9.53 13.17 7.42
CA LYS A 61 10.87 12.76 7.85
C LYS A 61 10.90 11.29 8.23
N GLU A 62 9.90 10.84 8.99
CA GLU A 62 9.80 9.45 9.43
C GLU A 62 9.61 8.52 8.23
N THR A 63 8.74 8.89 7.30
CA THR A 63 8.51 8.16 6.04
C THR A 63 9.80 8.04 5.23
N LEU A 64 10.47 9.15 4.94
CA LEU A 64 11.72 9.15 4.16
C LEU A 64 12.85 8.42 4.86
N GLN A 65 12.95 8.54 6.18
CA GLN A 65 13.96 7.84 6.96
C GLN A 65 13.75 6.33 6.84
N SER A 66 12.52 5.85 7.08
CA SER A 66 12.20 4.42 6.97
C SER A 66 12.53 3.84 5.59
N LEU A 67 12.28 4.61 4.53
CA LEU A 67 12.60 4.20 3.15
C LEU A 67 14.12 4.19 2.89
N LEU A 68 14.85 5.19 3.37
CA LEU A 68 16.30 5.27 3.19
C LEU A 68 17.06 4.17 3.96
N GLU A 69 16.45 3.62 5.01
CA GLU A 69 16.92 2.54 5.88
C GLU A 69 16.46 1.13 5.44
N THR A 70 15.75 1.01 4.30
CA THR A 70 15.36 -0.30 3.74
C THR A 70 16.55 -1.17 3.36
N ASP A 71 16.36 -2.49 3.38
CA ASP A 71 17.38 -3.51 3.11
C ASP A 71 17.56 -3.84 1.60
N TYR A 72 17.05 -2.99 0.73
CA TYR A 72 17.10 -3.17 -0.72
C TYR A 72 18.44 -2.64 -1.29
N PRO A 73 19.00 -3.24 -2.36
CA PRO A 73 20.24 -2.75 -2.96
C PRO A 73 20.17 -1.26 -3.31
N SER A 74 21.10 -0.48 -2.77
CA SER A 74 21.07 0.99 -2.82
C SER A 74 21.26 1.56 -4.23
N ASP A 75 21.92 0.80 -5.12
CA ASP A 75 22.11 1.09 -6.54
C ASP A 75 20.84 0.83 -7.38
N LYS A 76 19.89 0.04 -6.84
CA LYS A 76 18.62 -0.31 -7.50
C LYS A 76 17.41 0.38 -6.89
N PHE A 77 17.60 1.24 -5.89
CA PHE A 77 16.52 1.85 -5.13
C PHE A 77 16.56 3.38 -5.18
N GLN A 78 15.46 3.98 -5.60
CA GLN A 78 15.28 5.42 -5.65
C GLN A 78 13.97 5.86 -5.00
N ILE A 79 13.93 7.10 -4.52
CA ILE A 79 12.75 7.73 -3.95
C ILE A 79 12.49 9.04 -4.69
N VAL A 80 11.25 9.23 -5.13
CA VAL A 80 10.79 10.47 -5.76
C VAL A 80 9.63 11.04 -4.95
N VAL A 81 9.87 12.16 -4.29
CA VAL A 81 8.84 12.93 -3.59
C VAL A 81 8.38 14.07 -4.48
N VAL A 82 7.06 14.26 -4.59
CA VAL A 82 6.45 15.42 -5.23
C VAL A 82 5.67 16.22 -4.20
N ASP A 83 6.22 17.37 -3.81
CA ASP A 83 5.53 18.40 -3.02
C ASP A 83 4.46 19.09 -3.86
N ASP A 84 3.21 19.02 -3.44
CA ASP A 84 2.07 19.63 -4.11
C ASP A 84 1.82 21.07 -3.67
N CYS A 85 2.90 21.86 -3.58
CA CYS A 85 2.89 23.24 -3.11
C CYS A 85 2.48 23.35 -1.63
N SER A 86 3.15 22.60 -0.75
CA SER A 86 2.94 22.72 0.71
C SER A 86 3.23 24.14 1.18
N THR A 87 2.47 24.56 2.20
CA THR A 87 2.55 25.88 2.83
C THR A 87 3.28 25.84 4.17
N ASP A 88 3.56 24.66 4.69
CA ASP A 88 4.34 24.42 5.90
C ASP A 88 5.82 24.11 5.57
N ASP A 89 6.56 23.52 6.52
CA ASP A 89 7.97 23.19 6.39
C ASP A 89 8.24 21.88 5.62
N SER A 90 7.21 21.11 5.22
CA SER A 90 7.35 19.79 4.58
C SER A 90 8.35 19.75 3.44
N TYR A 91 8.30 20.76 2.55
CA TYR A 91 9.20 20.84 1.39
C TYR A 91 10.66 21.01 1.80
N GLU A 92 10.95 21.87 2.77
CA GLU A 92 12.32 22.10 3.22
C GLU A 92 12.86 20.88 3.98
N LEU A 93 12.02 20.20 4.78
CA LEU A 93 12.40 18.97 5.46
C LEU A 93 12.78 17.86 4.47
N ALA A 94 11.94 17.62 3.44
CA ALA A 94 12.24 16.64 2.41
C ALA A 94 13.51 17.01 1.63
N ARG A 95 13.70 18.30 1.32
CA ARG A 95 14.88 18.80 0.60
C ARG A 95 16.16 18.65 1.42
N GLU A 96 16.12 18.85 2.73
CA GLU A 96 17.23 18.62 3.64
C GLU A 96 17.67 17.15 3.62
N MET A 97 16.72 16.23 3.76
CA MET A 97 16.99 14.78 3.69
C MET A 97 17.55 14.37 2.32
N ALA A 98 17.09 14.99 1.23
CA ALA A 98 17.61 14.73 -0.10
C ALA A 98 19.12 15.00 -0.21
N ARG A 99 19.63 16.05 0.44
CA ARG A 99 21.06 16.39 0.44
C ARG A 99 21.91 15.31 1.12
N GLY A 100 21.39 14.67 2.17
CA GLY A 100 22.06 13.59 2.89
C GLY A 100 21.88 12.19 2.28
N SER A 101 21.02 12.03 1.27
CA SER A 101 20.60 10.71 0.76
C SER A 101 21.62 9.98 -0.14
N GLY A 102 22.73 10.65 -0.51
CA GLY A 102 23.66 10.14 -1.51
C GLY A 102 23.08 10.08 -2.93
N GLY A 103 22.09 10.93 -3.24
CA GLY A 103 21.44 11.00 -4.55
C GLY A 103 20.27 10.04 -4.74
N ARG A 104 19.94 9.21 -3.75
CA ARG A 104 18.80 8.26 -3.80
C ARG A 104 17.43 8.93 -3.68
N LEU A 105 17.36 10.12 -3.09
CA LEU A 105 16.11 10.86 -2.89
C LEU A 105 16.06 12.11 -3.77
N LYS A 106 15.04 12.18 -4.62
CA LYS A 106 14.72 13.32 -5.48
C LYS A 106 13.44 14.00 -4.99
N VAL A 107 13.49 15.30 -4.77
CA VAL A 107 12.33 16.10 -4.36
C VAL A 107 11.97 17.08 -5.46
N ILE A 108 10.70 17.06 -5.85
CA ILE A 108 10.14 17.88 -6.92
C ILE A 108 9.01 18.71 -6.33
N ARG A 109 8.91 19.99 -6.71
CA ARG A 109 7.82 20.88 -6.25
C ARG A 109 6.88 21.27 -7.37
N ASN A 110 5.58 21.15 -7.16
CA ASN A 110 4.55 21.73 -8.00
C ASN A 110 4.44 23.25 -7.73
N ARG A 111 4.13 24.02 -8.78
CA ARG A 111 3.98 25.49 -8.65
C ARG A 111 2.68 25.89 -7.97
N VAL A 112 1.68 25.03 -8.04
CA VAL A 112 0.34 25.18 -7.44
C VAL A 112 -0.10 23.80 -6.95
N ASN A 113 -1.08 23.76 -6.04
CA ASN A 113 -1.70 22.50 -5.65
C ASN A 113 -2.51 21.92 -6.82
N LEU A 114 -2.13 20.74 -7.29
CA LEU A 114 -2.68 20.03 -8.44
C LEU A 114 -3.48 18.77 -8.03
N GLY A 115 -3.43 18.40 -6.75
CA GLY A 115 -4.00 17.21 -6.17
C GLY A 115 -3.11 15.97 -6.30
N LYS A 116 -3.28 15.03 -5.36
CA LYS A 116 -2.52 13.77 -5.21
C LYS A 116 -2.26 13.03 -6.52
N ARG A 117 -3.28 12.83 -7.36
CA ARG A 117 -3.16 12.08 -8.63
C ARG A 117 -2.16 12.71 -9.60
N ARG A 118 -2.14 14.05 -9.70
CA ARG A 118 -1.22 14.75 -10.59
C ARG A 118 0.20 14.70 -10.06
N SER A 119 0.38 14.78 -8.74
CA SER A 119 1.67 14.59 -8.08
C SER A 119 2.23 13.19 -8.27
N ILE A 120 1.41 12.13 -8.09
CA ILE A 120 1.80 10.75 -8.39
C ILE A 120 2.22 10.61 -9.85
N ASN A 121 1.41 11.09 -10.80
CA ASN A 121 1.76 11.01 -12.23
C ASN A 121 3.08 11.74 -12.56
N ARG A 122 3.36 12.86 -11.88
CA ARG A 122 4.63 13.58 -12.04
C ARG A 122 5.81 12.80 -11.47
N ALA A 123 5.62 12.14 -10.33
CA ALA A 123 6.63 11.29 -9.70
C ALA A 123 6.95 10.08 -10.59
N VAL A 124 5.92 9.39 -11.10
CA VAL A 124 6.06 8.25 -12.02
C VAL A 124 6.83 8.63 -13.29
N ARG A 125 6.53 9.79 -13.89
CA ARG A 125 7.26 10.27 -15.09
C ARG A 125 8.70 10.69 -14.82
N ALA A 126 9.07 10.86 -13.55
CA ALA A 126 10.42 11.21 -13.15
C ALA A 126 11.22 10.00 -12.65
N ALA A 127 10.62 8.81 -12.67
CA ALA A 127 11.20 7.54 -12.27
C ALA A 127 11.58 6.71 -13.51
N ASP A 128 12.73 6.04 -13.44
CA ASP A 128 13.28 5.24 -14.55
C ASP A 128 13.38 3.73 -14.20
N SER A 129 12.74 3.31 -13.12
CA SER A 129 12.79 1.93 -12.60
C SER A 129 11.78 0.99 -13.25
N GLU A 130 12.08 -0.31 -13.23
CA GLU A 130 11.18 -1.38 -13.68
C GLU A 130 9.90 -1.47 -12.86
N ILE A 131 9.99 -1.23 -11.54
CA ILE A 131 8.87 -1.27 -10.61
C ILE A 131 8.68 0.09 -9.94
N ILE A 132 7.43 0.53 -9.91
CA ILE A 132 7.00 1.70 -9.13
C ILE A 132 6.24 1.24 -7.90
N VAL A 133 6.62 1.75 -6.74
CA VAL A 133 5.90 1.54 -5.48
C VAL A 133 5.31 2.88 -5.03
N SER A 134 3.99 2.98 -4.93
CA SER A 134 3.34 4.18 -4.41
C SER A 134 3.22 4.09 -2.89
N VAL A 135 3.75 5.07 -2.18
CA VAL A 135 3.69 5.17 -0.72
C VAL A 135 3.16 6.54 -0.33
N ASP A 136 2.31 6.59 0.69
CA ASP A 136 1.78 7.85 1.21
C ASP A 136 2.83 8.54 2.11
N SER A 137 2.77 9.87 2.21
CA SER A 137 3.79 10.69 2.88
C SER A 137 3.85 10.52 4.41
N ASP A 138 2.88 9.83 5.00
CA ASP A 138 2.72 9.57 6.43
C ASP A 138 2.88 8.07 6.79
N VAL A 139 3.49 7.28 5.91
CA VAL A 139 3.67 5.83 6.09
C VAL A 139 5.11 5.47 6.44
N VAL A 140 5.28 4.83 7.60
CA VAL A 140 6.54 4.16 7.96
C VAL A 140 6.57 2.78 7.30
N VAL A 141 7.63 2.50 6.56
CA VAL A 141 7.80 1.26 5.79
C VAL A 141 8.76 0.32 6.51
N ASP A 142 8.39 -0.96 6.65
CA ASP A 142 9.29 -1.97 7.22
C ASP A 142 10.53 -2.16 6.34
N SER A 143 11.68 -2.46 6.96
CA SER A 143 12.97 -2.48 6.26
C SER A 143 13.02 -3.48 5.09
N ASP A 144 12.29 -4.59 5.19
CA ASP A 144 12.22 -5.63 4.15
C ASP A 144 11.02 -5.47 3.20
N ALA A 145 10.15 -4.48 3.40
CA ALA A 145 8.87 -4.39 2.69
C ALA A 145 9.03 -4.33 1.15
N ILE A 146 10.03 -3.60 0.65
CA ILE A 146 10.28 -3.49 -0.80
C ILE A 146 10.66 -4.87 -1.37
N ARG A 147 11.55 -5.59 -0.70
CA ARG A 147 11.96 -6.95 -1.06
C ARG A 147 10.79 -7.94 -0.98
N GLN A 148 9.94 -7.81 0.05
CA GLN A 148 8.73 -8.62 0.20
C GLN A 148 7.72 -8.38 -0.93
N LEU A 149 7.63 -7.16 -1.45
CA LEU A 149 6.76 -6.84 -2.59
C LEU A 149 7.34 -7.40 -3.89
N THR A 150 8.62 -7.15 -4.19
CA THR A 150 9.23 -7.55 -5.47
C THR A 150 9.28 -9.06 -5.64
N ARG A 151 9.58 -9.83 -4.58
CA ARG A 151 9.63 -11.30 -4.67
C ARG A 151 8.31 -11.96 -5.06
N ARG A 152 7.18 -11.25 -5.01
CA ARG A 152 5.86 -11.75 -5.40
C ARG A 152 5.58 -11.66 -6.90
N PHE A 153 6.46 -11.06 -7.69
CA PHE A 153 6.41 -11.12 -9.16
C PHE A 153 6.93 -12.47 -9.67
N THR A 154 6.26 -13.56 -9.28
CA THR A 154 6.63 -14.94 -9.61
C THR A 154 6.23 -15.34 -11.03
N ASP A 155 5.30 -14.63 -11.63
CA ASP A 155 4.77 -14.89 -12.98
C ASP A 155 4.71 -13.56 -13.77
N PRO A 156 5.14 -13.54 -15.04
CA PRO A 156 5.08 -12.32 -15.89
C PRO A 156 3.68 -11.73 -16.07
N ARG A 157 2.61 -12.47 -15.76
CA ARG A 157 1.23 -12.00 -15.81
C ARG A 157 0.82 -11.18 -14.58
N ILE A 158 1.64 -11.12 -13.54
CA ILE A 158 1.38 -10.33 -12.33
C ILE A 158 1.65 -8.86 -12.65
N ALA A 159 0.59 -8.07 -12.77
CA ALA A 159 0.69 -6.64 -13.10
C ALA A 159 0.94 -5.75 -11.87
N ALA A 160 0.51 -6.18 -10.68
CA ALA A 160 0.65 -5.40 -9.45
C ALA A 160 0.64 -6.31 -8.22
N VAL A 161 1.35 -5.85 -7.18
CA VAL A 161 1.40 -6.46 -5.85
C VAL A 161 1.05 -5.40 -4.83
N GLY A 162 0.22 -5.75 -3.84
CA GLY A 162 -0.15 -4.86 -2.73
C GLY A 162 0.51 -5.31 -1.43
N GLY A 163 1.01 -4.36 -0.66
CA GLY A 163 1.51 -4.59 0.69
C GLY A 163 0.40 -4.68 1.73
N TRP A 164 0.74 -5.16 2.91
CA TRP A 164 -0.12 -5.06 4.08
C TRP A 164 0.11 -3.72 4.78
N VAL A 165 -0.98 -3.04 5.11
CA VAL A 165 -0.96 -1.77 5.86
C VAL A 165 -1.62 -1.97 7.22
N ASP A 166 -0.96 -1.55 8.29
CA ASP A 166 -1.48 -1.56 9.66
C ASP A 166 -1.56 -0.13 10.22
N VAL A 167 -2.29 0.03 11.32
CA VAL A 167 -2.46 1.32 12.02
C VAL A 167 -1.33 1.48 13.04
N ARG A 168 -0.50 2.52 12.85
CA ARG A 168 0.64 2.82 13.73
C ARG A 168 0.23 3.03 15.19
N ASN A 169 -0.84 3.79 15.42
CA ASN A 169 -1.30 4.20 16.74
C ASN A 169 -2.49 3.38 17.29
N LYS A 170 -2.48 2.07 17.00
CA LYS A 170 -3.57 1.12 17.33
C LYS A 170 -4.01 1.08 18.80
N HIS A 171 -3.18 1.54 19.73
CA HIS A 171 -3.49 1.47 21.16
C HIS A 171 -3.96 2.80 21.79
N GLU A 172 -3.88 3.92 21.07
CA GLU A 172 -4.14 5.26 21.61
C GLU A 172 -5.59 5.47 22.04
N ASN A 173 -6.57 5.08 21.22
CA ASN A 173 -7.97 5.31 21.53
C ASN A 173 -8.89 4.26 20.88
N TRP A 174 -10.19 4.34 21.19
CA TRP A 174 -11.18 3.38 20.70
C TRP A 174 -11.34 3.42 19.18
N LEU A 175 -11.18 4.60 18.56
CA LEU A 175 -11.32 4.78 17.10
C LEU A 175 -10.15 4.13 16.36
N THR A 176 -8.91 4.29 16.83
CA THR A 176 -7.73 3.65 16.21
C THR A 176 -7.76 2.14 16.39
N ARG A 177 -8.27 1.62 17.52
CA ARG A 177 -8.54 0.19 17.72
C ARG A 177 -9.57 -0.34 16.73
N MET A 178 -10.68 0.38 16.53
CA MET A 178 -11.70 0.01 15.54
C MET A 178 -11.12 0.02 14.11
N GLN A 179 -10.31 1.03 13.77
CA GLN A 179 -9.63 1.11 12.48
C GLN A 179 -8.65 -0.05 12.28
N THR A 180 -7.93 -0.45 13.32
CA THR A 180 -7.01 -1.61 13.30
C THR A 180 -7.77 -2.88 12.94
N ILE A 181 -8.92 -3.15 13.59
CA ILE A 181 -9.76 -4.31 13.28
C ILE A 181 -10.25 -4.25 11.82
N LYS A 182 -10.68 -3.06 11.36
CA LYS A 182 -11.13 -2.87 9.98
C LYS A 182 -10.01 -3.15 8.97
N TYR A 183 -8.78 -2.68 9.24
CA TYR A 183 -7.64 -2.88 8.35
C TYR A 183 -7.23 -4.33 8.33
N TRP A 184 -7.11 -4.96 9.50
CA TRP A 184 -6.83 -6.40 9.60
C TRP A 184 -7.88 -7.22 8.84
N TYR A 185 -9.18 -6.93 9.04
CA TYR A 185 -10.24 -7.63 8.31
C TYR A 185 -10.16 -7.37 6.79
N GLY A 186 -9.88 -6.14 6.36
CA GLY A 186 -9.75 -5.77 4.96
C GLY A 186 -8.58 -6.48 4.25
N TYR A 187 -7.38 -6.34 4.79
CA TYR A 187 -6.16 -6.85 4.18
C TYR A 187 -5.94 -8.33 4.45
N PHE A 188 -6.18 -8.80 5.67
CA PHE A 188 -5.89 -10.19 6.03
C PHE A 188 -7.02 -11.13 5.67
N PHE A 189 -8.28 -10.74 5.88
CA PHE A 189 -9.39 -11.64 5.57
C PHE A 189 -9.83 -11.48 4.12
N LEU A 190 -10.35 -10.31 3.73
CA LEU A 190 -11.00 -10.14 2.43
C LEU A 190 -10.05 -10.28 1.24
N LYS A 191 -8.89 -9.62 1.26
CA LYS A 191 -7.93 -9.70 0.15
C LYS A 191 -7.40 -11.11 -0.05
N ASN A 192 -7.17 -11.86 1.04
CA ASN A 192 -6.81 -13.27 0.95
C ASN A 192 -7.93 -14.16 0.37
N LEU A 193 -9.21 -13.80 0.55
CA LEU A 193 -10.32 -14.49 -0.12
C LEU A 193 -10.39 -14.13 -1.61
N GLU A 194 -10.19 -12.86 -1.96
CA GLU A 194 -10.17 -12.40 -3.36
C GLU A 194 -9.05 -13.09 -4.16
N TRP A 195 -7.89 -13.30 -3.53
CA TRP A 195 -6.77 -14.08 -4.09
C TRP A 195 -7.20 -15.50 -4.50
N GLY A 196 -8.20 -16.07 -3.80
CA GLY A 196 -8.96 -17.25 -4.16
C GLY A 196 -9.24 -17.37 -5.65
N PHE A 197 -9.66 -16.28 -6.29
CA PHE A 197 -10.26 -16.27 -7.62
C PHE A 197 -9.27 -16.11 -8.80
N ARG A 198 -7.94 -16.18 -8.56
CA ARG A 198 -6.85 -16.10 -9.56
C ARG A 198 -6.80 -14.81 -10.41
N ARG A 199 -7.80 -13.94 -10.35
CA ARG A 199 -7.88 -12.66 -11.05
C ARG A 199 -8.54 -11.66 -10.11
N ILE A 200 -7.80 -10.65 -9.70
CA ILE A 200 -8.36 -9.46 -9.09
C ILE A 200 -8.16 -8.36 -10.12
N MET A 201 -9.26 -7.74 -10.53
CA MET A 201 -9.27 -6.55 -11.40
C MET A 201 -8.82 -5.34 -10.59
#